data_AF-A0A8J8EUU0-F1
#
_entry.id   AF-A0A8J8EUU0-F1
#
_cell.length_a   1.000
_cell.length_b   1.000
_cell.length_c   1.000
_cell.angle_alpha   90.00
_cell.angle_beta   90.00
_cell.angle_gamma   90.00
#
_symmetry.space_group_name_H-M   'P 1'
#
loop_
_entity.id
_entity.type
_entity.pdbx_description
1 polymer ?
#
loop_
_entity_poly.entity_id
_entity_poly.type
_entity_poly.pdbx_seq_one_letter_code
_entity_poly.pdbx_strand_id
1 'polypeptide(L)'
;MNQKRLAVVLVVLLIVIAPISYVMYSYHNFNNVISPKPPKASTQYVVIYTPSAQFYALTAEQYQKLIEQGTAPPAGSKIFNITVDSYITGSPEVDLNLTIRSFYEYFTIVIGDPSVENCKDNPQLYVGDCRYRTLTVSEISGVVSNIFTTNYYIKGLEMGYDNITAKQYAFNQTWLRYRKTYLNFWTKLDIGRGKIGNPDHLVVLLIGPAEGATENRIFTPRKGVLVIEGVTDETLRAEVVFIENLIGFSWPEKRNTTE
;
A
#
# COMPACT_ATOMS: atom_id res chain seq x y z
N MET A 1 5.88 -47.85 27.96
CA MET A 1 4.83 -46.94 27.45
C MET A 1 4.17 -47.60 26.24
N ASN A 2 2.84 -47.80 26.25
CA ASN A 2 2.13 -48.59 25.24
C ASN A 2 2.22 -47.88 23.86
N GLN A 3 2.65 -48.57 22.80
CA GLN A 3 2.85 -48.00 21.45
C GLN A 3 1.62 -47.24 20.94
N LYS A 4 0.42 -47.73 21.25
CA LYS A 4 -0.85 -47.05 20.90
C LYS A 4 -1.01 -45.70 21.62
N ARG A 5 -0.57 -45.58 22.87
CA ARG A 5 -0.59 -44.31 23.61
C ARG A 5 0.45 -43.32 23.06
N LEU A 6 1.63 -43.79 22.67
CA LEU A 6 2.65 -42.96 22.02
C LEU A 6 2.15 -42.43 20.67
N ALA A 7 1.52 -43.28 19.85
CA ALA A 7 0.94 -42.87 18.56
C ALA A 7 -0.19 -41.84 18.72
N VAL A 8 -1.09 -42.03 19.70
CA VAL A 8 -2.15 -41.04 19.99
C VAL A 8 -1.56 -39.72 20.47
N VAL A 9 -0.56 -39.75 21.34
CA VAL A 9 0.13 -38.53 21.78
C VAL A 9 0.79 -37.82 20.60
N LEU A 10 1.48 -38.55 19.71
CA LEU A 10 2.09 -37.98 18.50
C LEU A 10 1.05 -37.37 17.55
N VAL A 11 -0.09 -38.04 17.35
CA VAL A 11 -1.18 -37.52 16.51
C VAL A 11 -1.78 -36.25 17.12
N VAL A 12 -2.03 -36.22 18.43
CA VAL A 12 -2.49 -35.01 19.12
C VAL A 12 -1.44 -33.90 19.03
N LEU A 13 -0.16 -34.23 19.18
CA LEU A 13 0.94 -33.28 19.01
C LEU A 13 0.96 -32.71 17.59
N LEU A 14 0.77 -33.54 16.57
CA LEU A 14 0.75 -33.10 15.17
C LEU A 14 -0.47 -32.22 14.86
N ILE A 15 -1.65 -32.61 15.36
CA ILE A 15 -2.90 -31.88 15.13
C ILE A 15 -2.93 -30.55 15.90
N VAL A 16 -2.27 -30.45 17.05
CA VAL A 16 -2.28 -29.22 17.87
C VAL A 16 -1.05 -28.34 17.61
N ILE A 17 0.16 -28.91 17.62
CA ILE A 17 1.40 -28.15 17.48
C ILE A 17 1.60 -27.67 16.05
N ALA A 18 1.27 -28.46 15.02
CA ALA A 18 1.51 -28.03 13.64
C ALA A 18 0.67 -26.79 13.27
N PRO A 19 -0.66 -26.70 13.58
CA PRO A 19 -1.43 -25.49 13.33
C PRO A 19 -0.94 -24.28 14.14
N ILE A 20 -0.61 -24.45 15.42
CA ILE A 20 -0.07 -23.36 16.25
C ILE A 20 1.25 -22.84 15.68
N SER A 21 2.16 -23.76 15.34
CA SER A 21 3.46 -23.41 14.75
C SER A 21 3.29 -22.70 13.41
N TYR A 22 2.33 -23.14 12.59
CA TYR A 22 2.00 -22.50 11.32
C TYR A 22 1.46 -21.08 11.50
N VAL A 23 0.57 -20.87 12.48
CA VAL A 23 0.04 -19.54 12.83
C VAL A 23 1.16 -18.63 13.34
N MET A 24 2.01 -19.11 14.25
CA MET A 24 3.16 -18.35 14.74
C MET A 24 4.14 -17.99 13.63
N TYR A 25 4.47 -18.96 12.76
CA TYR A 25 5.33 -18.74 11.59
C TYR A 25 4.75 -17.68 10.66
N SER A 26 3.45 -17.77 10.36
CA SER A 26 2.77 -16.80 9.50
C SER A 26 2.78 -15.41 10.12
N TYR A 27 2.53 -15.29 11.43
CA TYR A 27 2.58 -14.00 12.13
C TYR A 27 4.00 -13.42 12.16
N HIS A 28 5.02 -14.25 12.39
CA HIS A 28 6.42 -13.82 12.34
C HIS A 28 6.81 -13.33 10.94
N ASN A 29 6.36 -14.01 9.89
CA ASN A 29 6.57 -13.57 8.52
C ASN A 29 5.86 -12.26 8.19
N PHE A 30 4.70 -11.99 8.78
CA PHE A 30 4.06 -10.69 8.65
C PHE A 30 4.95 -9.58 9.24
N ASN A 31 5.57 -9.81 10.41
CA ASN A 31 6.52 -8.84 10.95
C ASN A 31 7.70 -8.60 10.01
N ASN A 32 8.21 -9.63 9.33
CA ASN A 32 9.24 -9.46 8.29
C ASN A 32 8.77 -8.69 7.05
N VAL A 33 7.46 -8.54 6.84
CA VAL A 33 6.87 -7.71 5.78
C VAL A 33 6.83 -6.24 6.19
N ILE A 34 6.42 -5.92 7.42
CA ILE A 34 6.35 -4.52 7.92
C ILE A 34 7.67 -4.02 8.51
N SER A 35 8.60 -4.92 8.79
CA SER A 35 9.94 -4.64 9.31
C SER A 35 10.95 -5.55 8.61
N PRO A 36 11.18 -5.34 7.30
CA PRO A 36 12.11 -6.15 6.54
C PRO A 36 13.56 -5.97 7.03
N LYS A 37 14.46 -6.85 6.56
CA LYS A 37 15.91 -6.67 6.68
C LYS A 37 16.33 -5.33 6.08
N PRO A 38 17.50 -4.75 6.38
CA PRO A 38 17.92 -3.46 5.83
C PRO A 38 17.77 -3.37 4.30
N PRO A 39 17.33 -2.21 3.78
CA PRO A 39 17.09 -2.04 2.35
C PRO A 39 18.40 -2.12 1.56
N LYS A 40 18.28 -2.51 0.29
CA LYS A 40 19.40 -2.50 -0.66
C LYS A 40 19.82 -1.09 -1.04
N ALA A 41 18.84 -0.19 -1.10
CA ALA A 41 19.01 1.24 -1.36
C ALA A 41 17.82 2.00 -0.77
N SER A 42 18.05 3.25 -0.40
CA SER A 42 17.02 4.17 0.11
C SER A 42 17.23 5.52 -0.52
N THR A 43 16.15 6.16 -0.97
CA THR A 43 16.17 7.53 -1.50
C THR A 43 15.30 8.41 -0.62
N GLN A 44 15.86 9.52 -0.14
CA GLN A 44 15.13 10.49 0.67
C GLN A 44 14.53 11.59 -0.22
N TYR A 45 13.26 11.88 0.03
CA TYR A 45 12.51 12.92 -0.65
C TYR A 45 11.95 13.93 0.34
N VAL A 46 11.82 15.15 -0.16
CA VAL A 46 11.12 16.24 0.50
C VAL A 46 9.88 16.53 -0.33
N VAL A 47 8.72 16.31 0.27
CA VAL A 47 7.42 16.62 -0.33
C VAL A 47 6.89 17.89 0.29
N ILE A 48 6.62 18.88 -0.56
CA ILE A 48 6.14 20.21 -0.16
C ILE A 48 4.69 20.33 -0.60
N TYR A 49 3.79 20.54 0.35
CA TYR A 49 2.39 20.84 0.12
C TYR A 49 2.14 22.34 0.33
N THR A 50 1.82 23.06 -0.74
CA THR A 50 1.65 24.51 -0.71
C THR A 50 0.22 24.92 -0.29
N PRO A 51 0.03 26.17 0.16
CA PRO A 51 -1.31 26.73 0.39
C PRO A 51 -2.21 26.75 -0.85
N SER A 52 -1.62 26.75 -2.05
CA SER A 52 -2.33 26.61 -3.33
C SER A 52 -2.79 25.17 -3.63
N ALA A 53 -2.66 24.26 -2.65
CA ALA A 53 -2.97 22.84 -2.77
C ALA A 53 -2.14 22.09 -3.81
N GLN A 54 -0.91 22.54 -4.08
CA GLN A 54 0.02 21.87 -4.99
C GLN A 54 1.04 21.04 -4.21
N PHE A 55 1.41 19.90 -4.78
CA PHE A 55 2.46 19.03 -4.25
C PHE A 55 3.71 19.13 -5.13
N TYR A 56 4.85 19.36 -4.50
CA TYR A 56 6.16 19.29 -5.15
C TYR A 56 6.96 18.18 -4.47
N ALA A 57 7.56 17.32 -5.27
CA ALA A 57 8.43 16.26 -4.78
C ALA A 57 9.85 16.50 -5.28
N LEU A 58 10.80 16.55 -4.36
CA LEU A 58 12.20 16.80 -4.62
C LEU A 58 13.02 15.73 -3.92
N THR A 59 14.13 15.30 -4.52
CA THR A 59 15.14 14.57 -3.74
C THR A 59 15.73 15.49 -2.67
N ALA A 60 16.25 14.93 -1.57
CA ALA A 60 16.92 15.73 -0.54
C ALA A 60 18.02 16.63 -1.12
N GLU A 61 18.79 16.14 -2.10
CA GLU A 61 19.82 16.91 -2.80
C GLU A 61 19.25 18.07 -3.62
N GLN A 62 18.14 17.85 -4.33
CA GLN A 62 17.47 18.90 -5.11
C GLN A 62 16.90 19.99 -4.19
N TYR A 63 16.28 19.58 -3.08
CA TYR A 63 15.75 20.50 -2.09
C TYR A 63 16.87 21.36 -1.48
N GLN A 64 17.99 20.73 -1.09
CA GLN A 64 19.14 21.43 -0.52
C GLN A 64 19.71 22.48 -1.48
N LYS A 65 19.87 22.14 -2.77
CA LYS A 65 20.35 23.09 -3.80
C LYS A 65 19.42 24.30 -3.96
N LEU A 66 18.10 24.10 -3.89
CA LEU A 66 17.14 25.20 -3.99
C LEU A 66 17.25 26.16 -2.80
N ILE A 67 17.41 25.62 -1.60
CA ILE A 67 17.59 26.42 -0.38
C ILE A 67 18.90 27.20 -0.43
N GLU A 68 19.99 26.59 -0.90
CA GLU A 68 21.29 27.25 -1.10
C GLU A 68 21.23 28.38 -2.15
N GLN A 69 20.35 28.26 -3.14
CA GLN A 69 20.07 29.30 -4.13
C GLN A 69 19.11 30.39 -3.61
N GLY A 70 18.68 30.32 -2.35
CA GLY A 70 17.76 31.29 -1.73
C GLY A 70 16.28 31.06 -2.06
N THR A 71 15.93 29.92 -2.66
CA THR A 71 14.53 29.56 -2.93
C THR A 71 13.93 28.92 -1.69
N ALA A 72 12.98 29.60 -1.06
CA ALA A 72 12.21 29.06 0.06
C ALA A 72 10.83 28.57 -0.42
N PRO A 73 10.27 27.51 0.21
CA PRO A 73 8.88 27.15 0.00
C PRO A 73 7.94 28.33 0.31
N PRO A 74 6.81 28.47 -0.41
CA PRO A 74 5.82 29.51 -0.11
C PRO A 74 5.41 29.49 1.38
N ALA A 75 5.19 30.67 1.96
CA ALA A 75 4.77 30.78 3.36
C ALA A 75 3.48 29.98 3.63
N GLY A 76 3.48 29.19 4.71
CA GLY A 76 2.37 28.29 5.05
C GLY A 76 2.41 26.92 4.37
N SER A 77 3.46 26.62 3.59
CA SER A 77 3.66 25.27 3.05
C SER A 77 3.96 24.26 4.15
N LYS A 78 3.48 23.03 3.99
CA LYS A 78 3.84 21.88 4.82
C LYS A 78 4.93 21.08 4.14
N ILE A 79 5.88 20.58 4.92
CA ILE A 79 7.03 19.82 4.42
C ILE A 79 7.00 18.44 5.05
N PHE A 80 7.12 17.41 4.22
CA PHE A 80 7.14 16.01 4.62
C PHE A 80 8.43 15.37 4.13
N ASN A 81 9.22 14.84 5.05
CA ASN A 81 10.39 14.04 4.71
C ASN A 81 9.94 12.58 4.59
N ILE A 82 10.10 12.00 3.40
CA ILE A 82 9.62 10.66 3.06
C ILE A 82 10.81 9.86 2.51
N THR A 83 10.98 8.65 2.99
CA THR A 83 12.01 7.73 2.49
C THR A 83 11.36 6.69 1.58
N VAL A 84 11.94 6.43 0.40
CA VAL A 84 11.53 5.30 -0.44
C VAL A 84 12.61 4.25 -0.40
N ASP A 85 12.26 3.06 0.06
CA ASP A 85 13.21 1.95 0.20
C ASP A 85 13.05 0.90 -0.90
N SER A 86 14.18 0.37 -1.35
CA SER A 86 14.26 -0.76 -2.27
C SER A 86 14.71 -2.02 -1.54
N TYR A 87 13.95 -3.10 -1.71
CA TYR A 87 14.30 -4.43 -1.20
C TYR A 87 14.50 -5.47 -2.31
N ILE A 88 14.02 -5.20 -3.53
CA ILE A 88 14.03 -6.15 -4.65
C ILE A 88 15.18 -5.85 -5.61
N THR A 89 15.17 -4.70 -6.28
CA THR A 89 16.11 -4.41 -7.37
C THR A 89 17.33 -3.59 -6.95
N GLY A 90 17.27 -2.86 -5.84
CA GLY A 90 18.25 -1.84 -5.47
C GLY A 90 17.94 -0.44 -6.04
N SER A 91 16.80 -0.25 -6.71
CA SER A 91 16.28 1.06 -7.12
C SER A 91 14.88 1.26 -6.54
N PRO A 92 14.68 2.22 -5.61
CA PRO A 92 13.40 2.40 -4.93
C PRO A 92 12.24 2.73 -5.88
N GLU A 93 12.47 3.60 -6.86
CA GLU A 93 11.47 4.02 -7.83
C GLU A 93 11.06 2.87 -8.77
N VAL A 94 12.03 2.02 -9.14
CA VAL A 94 11.78 0.83 -9.96
C VAL A 94 10.96 -0.19 -9.17
N ASP A 95 11.31 -0.46 -7.91
CA ASP A 95 10.56 -1.40 -7.06
C ASP A 95 9.11 -0.93 -6.85
N LEU A 96 8.90 0.36 -6.60
CA LEU A 96 7.57 0.95 -6.47
C LEU A 96 6.77 0.82 -7.77
N ASN A 97 7.34 1.26 -8.89
CA ASN A 97 6.66 1.28 -10.18
C ASN A 97 6.31 -0.14 -10.68
N LEU A 98 7.25 -1.08 -10.58
CA LEU A 98 7.01 -2.48 -10.93
C LEU A 98 5.93 -3.11 -10.04
N THR A 99 5.93 -2.79 -8.76
CA THR A 99 4.95 -3.34 -7.81
C THR A 99 3.56 -2.82 -8.09
N ILE A 100 3.38 -1.54 -8.37
CA ILE A 100 2.05 -0.99 -8.62
C ILE A 100 1.52 -1.38 -10.01
N ARG A 101 2.37 -1.37 -11.04
CA ARG A 101 1.95 -1.58 -12.45
C ARG A 101 1.89 -3.03 -12.91
N SER A 102 2.37 -3.97 -12.11
CA SER A 102 2.30 -5.41 -12.46
C SER A 102 0.87 -5.89 -12.69
N PHE A 103 0.71 -6.91 -13.55
CA PHE A 103 -0.57 -7.58 -13.79
C PHE A 103 -0.89 -8.53 -12.65
N TYR A 104 -1.71 -8.10 -11.68
CA TYR A 104 -2.25 -8.98 -10.65
C TYR A 104 -3.65 -9.48 -11.02
N GLU A 105 -4.07 -10.59 -10.42
CA GLU A 105 -5.45 -11.07 -10.48
C GLU A 105 -6.33 -10.40 -9.41
N TYR A 106 -5.78 -10.08 -8.25
CA TYR A 106 -6.51 -9.39 -7.18
C TYR A 106 -5.72 -8.19 -6.65
N PHE A 107 -6.44 -7.23 -6.08
CA PHE A 107 -5.81 -6.22 -5.23
C PHE A 107 -6.61 -6.00 -3.94
N THR A 108 -5.90 -5.73 -2.86
CA THR A 108 -6.48 -5.46 -1.55
C THR A 108 -5.87 -4.22 -0.94
N ILE A 109 -6.74 -3.29 -0.55
CA ILE A 109 -6.35 -2.12 0.23
C ILE A 109 -6.61 -2.44 1.69
N VAL A 110 -5.55 -2.51 2.48
CA VAL A 110 -5.61 -2.66 3.93
C VAL A 110 -5.61 -1.26 4.53
N ILE A 111 -6.78 -0.85 5.03
CA ILE A 111 -7.04 0.57 5.38
C ILE A 111 -6.45 0.99 6.73
N GLY A 112 -5.93 0.04 7.50
CA GLY A 112 -5.38 0.27 8.84
C GLY A 112 -5.95 -0.68 9.89
N ASP A 113 -5.65 -0.42 11.15
CA ASP A 113 -6.18 -1.12 12.32
C ASP A 113 -7.72 -1.10 12.33
N PRO A 114 -8.39 -2.14 12.86
CA PRO A 114 -9.85 -2.12 13.05
C PRO A 114 -10.39 -0.87 13.75
N SER A 115 -9.59 -0.19 14.59
CA SER A 115 -9.98 1.09 15.21
C SER A 115 -10.31 2.19 14.21
N VAL A 116 -9.88 2.09 12.94
CA VAL A 116 -10.26 3.01 11.86
C VAL A 116 -11.79 3.04 11.65
N GLU A 117 -12.52 1.98 12.03
CA GLU A 117 -13.99 1.97 12.01
C GLU A 117 -14.60 3.08 12.88
N ASN A 118 -13.90 3.49 13.95
CA ASN A 118 -14.32 4.59 14.81
C ASN A 118 -14.44 5.91 14.04
N CYS A 119 -13.76 6.10 12.90
CA CYS A 119 -13.91 7.31 12.09
C CYS A 119 -15.32 7.53 11.56
N LYS A 120 -16.16 6.49 11.51
CA LYS A 120 -17.56 6.61 11.10
C LYS A 120 -18.45 7.02 12.28
N ASP A 121 -18.33 6.30 13.39
CA ASP A 121 -19.32 6.37 14.47
C ASP A 121 -18.83 7.20 15.67
N ASN A 122 -17.53 7.15 15.99
CA ASN A 122 -16.94 7.83 17.14
C ASN A 122 -15.51 8.37 16.83
N PRO A 123 -15.37 9.44 16.02
CA PRO A 123 -14.06 9.88 15.53
C PRO A 123 -13.05 10.23 16.65
N GLN A 124 -13.55 10.63 17.82
CA GLN A 124 -12.73 10.96 18.99
C GLN A 124 -11.98 9.75 19.59
N LEU A 125 -12.41 8.53 19.28
CA LEU A 125 -11.78 7.29 19.75
C LEU A 125 -10.69 6.79 18.79
N TYR A 126 -10.54 7.41 17.62
CA TYR A 126 -9.52 7.04 16.66
C TYR A 126 -8.20 7.75 16.98
N VAL A 127 -7.12 6.97 17.04
CA VAL A 127 -5.76 7.51 17.24
C VAL A 127 -5.24 8.00 15.89
N GLY A 128 -5.55 9.25 15.55
CA GLY A 128 -5.15 9.88 14.29
C GLY A 128 -6.13 10.95 13.81
N ASP A 129 -6.13 11.22 12.50
CA ASP A 129 -7.06 12.14 11.84
C ASP A 129 -7.88 11.41 10.78
N CYS A 130 -9.18 11.27 11.07
CA CYS A 130 -10.13 10.56 10.21
C CYS A 130 -10.31 11.20 8.83
N ARG A 131 -10.16 12.52 8.70
CA ARG A 131 -10.27 13.21 7.41
C ARG A 131 -9.10 12.79 6.53
N TYR A 132 -7.88 12.85 7.04
CA TYR A 132 -6.70 12.45 6.26
C TYR A 132 -6.67 10.94 5.99
N ARG A 133 -7.05 10.10 6.94
CA ARG A 133 -7.15 8.64 6.72
C ARG A 133 -8.15 8.30 5.61
N THR A 134 -9.33 8.91 5.62
CA THR A 134 -10.36 8.67 4.60
C THR A 134 -9.89 9.11 3.21
N LEU A 135 -9.23 10.28 3.12
CA LEU A 135 -8.67 10.78 1.87
C LEU A 135 -7.57 9.86 1.35
N THR A 136 -6.63 9.46 2.21
CA THR A 136 -5.55 8.51 1.89
C THR A 136 -6.11 7.23 1.28
N VAL A 137 -7.08 6.59 1.96
CA VAL A 137 -7.70 5.34 1.48
C VAL A 137 -8.37 5.55 0.12
N SER A 138 -9.05 6.68 -0.07
CA SER A 138 -9.80 6.97 -1.30
C SER A 138 -8.85 7.22 -2.48
N GLU A 139 -7.81 8.04 -2.27
CA GLU A 139 -6.80 8.39 -3.26
C GLU A 139 -6.05 7.13 -3.72
N ILE A 140 -5.46 6.36 -2.78
CA ILE A 140 -4.71 5.15 -3.15
C ILE A 140 -5.59 4.08 -3.78
N SER A 141 -6.83 3.92 -3.31
CA SER A 141 -7.78 2.98 -3.92
C SER A 141 -8.10 3.39 -5.36
N GLY A 142 -8.28 4.68 -5.62
CA GLY A 142 -8.54 5.20 -6.96
C GLY A 142 -7.33 5.05 -7.88
N VAL A 143 -6.11 5.33 -7.41
CA VAL A 143 -4.87 5.13 -8.17
C VAL A 143 -4.72 3.66 -8.58
N VAL A 144 -4.77 2.75 -7.61
CA VAL A 144 -4.61 1.31 -7.85
C VAL A 144 -5.73 0.78 -8.74
N SER A 145 -6.99 1.18 -8.51
CA SER A 145 -8.13 0.74 -9.33
C SER A 145 -8.03 1.20 -10.77
N ASN A 146 -7.54 2.42 -11.03
CA ASN A 146 -7.34 2.92 -12.40
C ASN A 146 -6.27 2.10 -13.12
N ILE A 147 -5.12 1.88 -12.49
CA ILE A 147 -4.03 1.06 -13.06
C ILE A 147 -4.52 -0.36 -13.34
N PHE A 148 -5.27 -0.94 -12.40
CA PHE A 148 -5.85 -2.27 -12.55
C PHE A 148 -6.86 -2.35 -13.71
N THR A 149 -7.71 -1.33 -13.83
CA THR A 149 -8.68 -1.23 -14.92
C THR A 149 -7.97 -1.09 -16.27
N THR A 150 -6.91 -0.30 -16.36
CA THR A 150 -6.09 -0.21 -17.58
C THR A 150 -5.51 -1.56 -17.97
N ASN A 151 -5.02 -2.35 -17.01
CA ASN A 151 -4.47 -3.68 -17.28
C ASN A 151 -5.54 -4.64 -17.84
N TYR A 152 -6.76 -4.65 -17.28
CA TYR A 152 -7.85 -5.47 -17.82
C TYR A 152 -8.41 -4.93 -19.15
N TYR A 153 -8.33 -3.63 -19.39
CA TYR A 153 -8.69 -3.05 -20.68
C TYR A 153 -7.75 -3.55 -21.78
N ILE A 154 -6.43 -3.52 -21.53
CA ILE A 154 -5.42 -4.07 -22.45
C ILE A 154 -5.71 -5.55 -22.72
N LYS A 155 -5.97 -6.33 -21.66
CA LYS A 155 -6.32 -7.75 -21.79
C LYS A 155 -7.60 -7.97 -22.61
N GLY A 156 -8.61 -7.12 -22.44
CA GLY A 156 -9.85 -7.17 -23.24
C GLY A 156 -9.60 -6.93 -24.73
N LEU A 157 -8.75 -5.95 -25.06
CA LEU A 157 -8.33 -5.70 -26.46
C LEU A 157 -7.55 -6.88 -27.04
N GLU A 158 -6.64 -7.48 -26.27
CA GLU A 158 -5.89 -8.68 -26.67
C GLU A 158 -6.79 -9.89 -26.92
N MET A 159 -7.93 -9.97 -26.23
CA MET A 159 -8.98 -10.96 -26.45
C MET A 159 -9.85 -10.68 -27.70
N GLY A 160 -9.63 -9.56 -28.39
CA GLY A 160 -10.37 -9.16 -29.59
C GLY A 160 -11.66 -8.38 -29.33
N TYR A 161 -11.88 -7.88 -28.12
CA TYR A 161 -13.04 -7.02 -27.84
C TYR A 161 -12.88 -5.64 -28.47
N ASP A 162 -14.00 -5.05 -28.90
CA ASP A 162 -14.04 -3.64 -29.26
C ASP A 162 -13.78 -2.75 -28.03
N ASN A 163 -13.55 -1.46 -28.26
CA ASN A 163 -13.21 -0.50 -27.21
C ASN A 163 -14.29 -0.40 -26.11
N ILE A 164 -15.58 -0.43 -26.47
CA ILE A 164 -16.70 -0.31 -25.52
C ILE A 164 -16.78 -1.58 -24.67
N THR A 165 -16.73 -2.74 -25.32
CA THR A 165 -16.77 -4.05 -24.67
C THR A 165 -15.54 -4.26 -23.77
N ALA A 166 -14.34 -3.84 -24.20
CA ALA A 166 -13.12 -3.91 -23.41
C ALA A 166 -13.19 -3.01 -22.16
N LYS A 167 -13.75 -1.81 -22.26
CA LYS A 167 -13.98 -0.92 -21.10
C LYS A 167 -14.94 -1.53 -20.10
N GLN A 168 -16.07 -2.08 -20.57
CA GLN A 168 -17.04 -2.72 -19.70
C GLN A 168 -16.45 -3.96 -19.03
N TYR A 169 -15.71 -4.77 -19.79
CA TYR A 169 -14.96 -5.91 -19.26
C TYR A 169 -14.01 -5.47 -18.16
N ALA A 170 -13.19 -4.45 -18.41
CA ALA A 170 -12.23 -3.94 -17.45
C ALA A 170 -12.88 -3.46 -16.15
N PHE A 171 -13.93 -2.64 -16.25
CA PHE A 171 -14.68 -2.17 -15.09
C PHE A 171 -15.24 -3.33 -14.26
N ASN A 172 -15.87 -4.31 -14.92
CA ASN A 172 -16.44 -5.48 -14.26
C ASN A 172 -15.35 -6.33 -13.58
N GLN A 173 -14.22 -6.58 -14.25
CA GLN A 173 -13.14 -7.37 -13.67
C GLN A 173 -12.51 -6.68 -12.46
N THR A 174 -12.25 -5.37 -12.53
CA THR A 174 -11.72 -4.59 -11.41
C THR A 174 -12.63 -4.66 -10.20
N TRP A 175 -13.93 -4.43 -10.37
CA TRP A 175 -14.89 -4.47 -9.26
C TRP A 175 -14.97 -5.86 -8.61
N LEU A 176 -14.97 -6.93 -9.40
CA LEU A 176 -15.01 -8.31 -8.90
C LEU A 176 -13.78 -8.70 -8.08
N ARG A 177 -12.63 -8.05 -8.32
CA ARG A 177 -11.31 -8.42 -7.78
C ARG A 177 -10.76 -7.47 -6.72
N TYR A 178 -11.42 -6.33 -6.55
CA TYR A 178 -11.13 -5.40 -5.49
C TYR A 178 -11.57 -5.93 -4.13
N ARG A 179 -10.72 -5.79 -3.11
CA ARG A 179 -11.09 -6.00 -1.70
C ARG A 179 -10.60 -4.84 -0.84
N LYS A 180 -11.39 -4.50 0.18
CA LYS A 180 -11.03 -3.55 1.25
C LYS A 180 -11.11 -4.28 2.59
N THR A 181 -10.09 -4.18 3.42
CA THR A 181 -10.06 -4.86 4.73
C THR A 181 -9.28 -4.07 5.77
N TYR A 182 -9.45 -4.43 7.04
CA TYR A 182 -8.63 -3.93 8.15
C TYR A 182 -7.44 -4.85 8.40
N LEU A 183 -6.40 -4.33 9.04
CA LEU A 183 -5.20 -5.03 9.48
C LEU A 183 -5.47 -5.83 10.78
N ASN A 184 -6.52 -6.64 10.78
CA ASN A 184 -6.81 -7.55 11.87
C ASN A 184 -5.86 -8.77 11.87
N PHE A 185 -5.96 -9.60 12.89
CA PHE A 185 -5.14 -10.82 13.03
C PHE A 185 -5.15 -11.72 11.79
N TRP A 186 -6.32 -11.96 11.18
CA TRP A 186 -6.45 -12.83 10.01
C TRP A 186 -5.84 -12.22 8.76
N THR A 187 -5.98 -10.91 8.56
CA THR A 187 -5.31 -10.20 7.46
C THR A 187 -3.79 -10.30 7.61
N LYS A 188 -3.25 -10.10 8.82
CA LYS A 188 -1.81 -10.27 9.11
C LYS A 188 -1.34 -11.67 8.77
N LEU A 189 -2.09 -12.71 9.19
CA LEU A 189 -1.78 -14.10 8.84
C LEU A 189 -1.81 -14.34 7.33
N ASP A 190 -2.82 -13.82 6.61
CA ASP A 190 -2.98 -13.99 5.17
C ASP A 190 -1.82 -13.36 4.38
N ILE A 191 -1.33 -12.19 4.82
CA ILE A 191 -0.12 -11.57 4.27
C ILE A 191 1.12 -12.40 4.61
N GLY A 192 1.29 -12.76 5.88
CA GLY A 192 2.47 -13.48 6.37
C GLY A 192 2.67 -14.85 5.73
N ARG A 193 1.58 -15.56 5.43
CA ARG A 193 1.62 -16.83 4.69
C ARG A 193 1.69 -16.69 3.17
N GLY A 194 1.64 -15.46 2.66
CA GLY A 194 1.67 -15.18 1.22
C GLY A 194 0.40 -15.55 0.47
N LYS A 195 -0.73 -15.75 1.16
CA LYS A 195 -2.04 -15.95 0.50
C LYS A 195 -2.48 -14.68 -0.22
N ILE A 196 -2.22 -13.53 0.39
CA ILE A 196 -2.34 -12.20 -0.23
C ILE A 196 -0.97 -11.51 -0.18
N GLY A 197 -0.71 -10.62 -1.12
CA GLY A 197 0.59 -9.94 -1.19
C GLY A 197 1.65 -10.81 -1.84
N ASN A 198 1.39 -11.23 -3.08
CA ASN A 198 2.15 -12.20 -3.87
C ASN A 198 2.09 -11.83 -5.37
N PRO A 199 2.74 -12.56 -6.30
CA PRO A 199 2.75 -12.22 -7.72
C PRO A 199 1.37 -12.09 -8.40
N ASP A 200 0.32 -12.70 -7.85
CA ASP A 200 -1.04 -12.68 -8.39
C ASP A 200 -1.98 -11.76 -7.58
N HIS A 201 -1.52 -11.24 -6.44
CA HIS A 201 -2.35 -10.43 -5.54
C HIS A 201 -1.56 -9.26 -4.94
N LEU A 202 -1.86 -8.05 -5.41
CA LEU A 202 -1.34 -6.80 -4.81
C LEU A 202 -2.01 -6.50 -3.47
N VAL A 203 -1.21 -6.25 -2.44
CA VAL A 203 -1.68 -5.72 -1.16
C VAL A 203 -1.02 -4.38 -0.93
N VAL A 204 -1.83 -3.37 -0.67
CA VAL A 204 -1.37 -2.06 -0.21
C VAL A 204 -1.70 -1.92 1.27
N LEU A 205 -0.67 -1.74 2.09
CA LEU A 205 -0.74 -1.62 3.55
C LEU A 205 -0.59 -0.16 3.93
N LEU A 206 -1.63 0.40 4.55
CA LEU A 206 -1.58 1.72 5.18
C LEU A 206 -1.24 1.56 6.66
N ILE A 207 -0.06 2.02 7.05
CA ILE A 207 0.44 1.98 8.43
C ILE A 207 0.57 3.43 8.91
N GLY A 208 -0.28 3.85 9.83
CA GLY A 208 -0.27 5.19 10.39
C GLY A 208 -0.23 5.18 11.92
N PRO A 209 -0.70 6.27 12.57
CA PRO A 209 -0.55 6.43 14.03
C PRO A 209 -1.26 5.34 14.84
N ALA A 210 -2.45 4.91 14.42
CA ALA A 210 -3.19 3.83 15.08
C ALA A 210 -2.48 2.47 15.00
N GLU A 211 -1.69 2.26 13.95
CA GLU A 211 -0.91 1.05 13.72
C GLU A 211 0.49 1.12 14.38
N GLY A 212 0.87 2.27 14.95
CA GLY A 212 2.15 2.50 15.59
C GLY A 212 3.29 2.85 14.62
N ALA A 213 2.98 3.52 13.51
CA ALA A 213 3.99 4.02 12.55
C ALA A 213 5.06 4.86 13.27
N THR A 214 6.33 4.58 12.96
CA THR A 214 7.48 5.29 13.57
C THR A 214 8.31 6.07 12.56
N GLU A 215 8.17 5.76 11.27
CA GLU A 215 8.90 6.39 10.17
C GLU A 215 7.92 6.89 9.11
N ASN A 216 8.41 7.78 8.23
CA ASN A 216 7.70 8.17 7.01
C ASN A 216 8.40 7.49 5.84
N ARG A 217 7.86 6.36 5.39
CA ARG A 217 8.49 5.55 4.36
C ARG A 217 7.50 4.80 3.48
N ILE A 218 7.92 4.64 2.24
CA ILE A 218 7.21 3.87 1.22
C ILE A 218 8.13 2.75 0.77
N PHE A 219 7.64 1.52 0.79
CA PHE A 219 8.49 0.41 0.38
C PHE A 219 7.75 -0.83 -0.10
N THR A 220 8.49 -1.61 -0.88
CA THR A 220 8.04 -2.89 -1.41
C THR A 220 8.94 -4.00 -0.83
N PRO A 221 8.54 -4.67 0.26
CA PRO A 221 9.37 -5.72 0.87
C PRO A 221 9.47 -6.97 -0.01
N ARG A 222 8.47 -7.22 -0.86
CA ARG A 222 8.44 -8.28 -1.88
C ARG A 222 7.40 -7.98 -2.95
N LYS A 223 7.47 -8.66 -4.11
CA LYS A 223 6.49 -8.51 -5.19
C LYS A 223 5.06 -8.74 -4.67
N GLY A 224 4.15 -7.83 -5.05
CA GLY A 224 2.75 -7.85 -4.62
C GLY A 224 2.48 -7.23 -3.26
N VAL A 225 3.47 -6.67 -2.57
CA VAL A 225 3.25 -5.94 -1.32
C VAL A 225 3.80 -4.53 -1.44
N LEU A 226 2.96 -3.54 -1.21
CA LEU A 226 3.32 -2.14 -1.02
C LEU A 226 2.96 -1.75 0.40
N VAL A 227 3.91 -1.15 1.13
CA VAL A 227 3.71 -0.58 2.46
C VAL A 227 3.90 0.93 2.36
N ILE A 228 2.95 1.67 2.91
CA ILE A 228 2.97 3.12 3.04
C ILE A 228 2.85 3.38 4.54
N GLU A 229 3.93 3.88 5.14
CA GLU A 229 4.04 4.11 6.57
C GLU A 229 4.23 5.59 6.85
N GLY A 230 3.31 6.22 7.57
CA GLY A 230 3.38 7.64 7.91
C GLY A 230 3.07 7.88 9.38
N VAL A 231 3.94 8.60 10.09
CA VAL A 231 3.80 8.87 11.54
C VAL A 231 2.49 9.61 11.88
N THR A 232 1.94 10.35 10.92
CA THR A 232 0.62 10.98 11.01
C THR A 232 -0.23 10.62 9.80
N ASP A 233 -1.56 10.62 9.93
CA ASP A 233 -2.46 10.41 8.79
C ASP A 233 -2.29 11.49 7.71
N GLU A 234 -1.90 12.71 8.08
CA GLU A 234 -1.58 13.76 7.10
C GLU A 234 -0.33 13.40 6.28
N THR A 235 0.71 12.89 6.91
CA THR A 235 1.92 12.41 6.21
C THR A 235 1.60 11.20 5.33
N LEU A 236 0.80 10.27 5.84
CA LEU A 236 0.35 9.10 5.09
C LEU A 236 -0.38 9.49 3.79
N ARG A 237 -1.20 10.55 3.84
CA ARG A 237 -1.82 11.12 2.64
C ARG A 237 -0.78 11.73 1.71
N ALA A 238 0.17 12.50 2.24
CA ALA A 238 1.23 13.11 1.43
C ALA A 238 2.06 12.05 0.69
N GLU A 239 2.30 10.89 1.31
CA GLU A 239 2.96 9.74 0.69
C GLU A 239 2.16 9.15 -0.47
N VAL A 240 0.83 9.01 -0.34
CA VAL A 240 -0.03 8.56 -1.44
C VAL A 240 0.03 9.52 -2.63
N VAL A 241 -0.08 10.83 -2.39
CA VAL A 241 0.04 11.83 -3.47
C VAL A 241 1.44 11.84 -4.07
N PHE A 242 2.47 11.59 -3.25
CA PHE A 242 3.83 11.44 -3.73
C PHE A 242 4.01 10.21 -4.64
N ILE A 243 3.37 9.08 -4.32
CA ILE A 243 3.33 7.91 -5.21
C ILE A 243 2.74 8.27 -6.57
N GLU A 244 1.64 9.04 -6.61
CA GLU A 244 1.03 9.49 -7.88
C GLU A 244 2.07 10.23 -8.75
N ASN A 245 2.80 11.17 -8.15
CA ASN A 245 3.85 11.92 -8.83
C ASN A 245 5.01 11.01 -9.30
N LEU A 246 5.49 10.10 -8.44
CA LEU A 246 6.61 9.21 -8.77
C LEU A 246 6.30 8.28 -9.93
N ILE A 247 5.09 7.73 -9.98
CA ILE A 247 4.70 6.80 -11.04
C ILE A 247 4.16 7.53 -12.28
N GLY A 248 4.12 8.87 -12.28
CA GLY A 248 3.54 9.68 -13.35
C GLY A 248 2.06 9.38 -13.58
N PHE A 249 1.31 9.14 -12.51
CA PHE A 249 -0.13 8.91 -12.57
C PHE A 249 -0.85 10.24 -12.80
N SER A 250 -1.76 10.26 -13.76
CA SER A 250 -2.68 11.37 -13.97
C SER A 250 -4.11 10.88 -13.84
N TRP A 251 -4.91 11.60 -13.06
CA TRP A 251 -6.34 11.33 -12.98
C TRP A 251 -6.97 11.57 -14.34
N PRO A 252 -7.89 10.70 -14.80
CA PRO A 252 -8.61 10.94 -16.04
C PRO A 252 -9.34 12.28 -15.93
N GLU A 253 -9.00 13.22 -16.82
CA GLU A 253 -9.68 14.50 -16.90
C GLU A 253 -11.18 14.24 -17.06
N LYS A 254 -12.00 14.98 -16.31
CA LYS A 254 -13.44 15.03 -16.57
C LYS A 254 -13.63 15.62 -17.97
N ARG A 255 -13.65 14.78 -19.01
CA ARG A 255 -14.25 15.19 -20.28
C ARG A 255 -15.68 15.53 -19.97
N ASN A 256 -16.06 16.76 -20.26
CA ASN A 256 -17.40 17.28 -20.15
C ASN A 256 -18.40 16.22 -20.64
N THR A 257 -19.27 15.78 -19.74
CA THR A 257 -20.50 15.06 -20.06
C THR A 257 -21.40 16.03 -20.85
N THR A 258 -21.14 16.14 -22.14
CA THR A 258 -22.02 16.73 -23.14
C THR A 258 -21.95 15.84 -24.36
N GLU A 259 -22.68 14.73 -24.31
CA GLU A 259 -23.37 14.12 -25.45
C GLU A 259 -24.84 13.93 -25.04
#